data_AF-A0A059E8J6-F1
#
_entry.id   AF-A0A059E8J6-F1
#
_cell.length_a   1.000
_cell.length_b   1.000
_cell.length_c   1.000
_cell.angle_alpha   90.00
_cell.angle_beta   90.00
_cell.angle_gamma   90.00
#
_symmetry.space_group_name_H-M   'P 1'
#
loop_
_entity.id
_entity.type
_entity.pdbx_description
1 polymer ?
#
loop_
_entity_poly.entity_id
_entity_poly.type
_entity_poly.pdbx_seq_one_letter_code
_entity_poly.pdbx_strand_id
1 'polypeptide(L)'
;MDDGRVTYQYVFDGLRDDRATAIPVASLDMPLATLKVIGDIVSKDQLGLGLRLTLVDLIHPDKVARSLAVLNAVGCDISETDLLVDIEAPNYDPLVPFVNALLAQFRAFPILEQFRNFALIGTGFPESMAGIATGASSIPRNHWIFYKSLIGSLPSVGRLPNFGDYTITHPGFVAMDMRMVKPAGKVIYATDNSWHVEKGGSFRDNRDQMYGHCDAIVLLSEFKGSSYSFGDHYITQCAARSEGTSNLTRWKHVGISHHMTVVLDDLASFHAGA
;
A
#
# COMPACT_ATOMS: atom_id res chain seq x y z
N MET A 1 -20.17 7.41 12.56
CA MET A 1 -21.32 7.49 11.64
C MET A 1 -22.54 7.36 12.52
N ASP A 2 -23.41 8.36 12.50
CA ASP A 2 -24.48 8.50 13.50
C ASP A 2 -25.84 8.06 12.95
N ASP A 3 -25.86 7.41 11.78
CA ASP A 3 -27.07 6.97 11.06
C ASP A 3 -27.40 5.49 11.23
N GLY A 4 -26.63 4.75 12.04
CA GLY A 4 -26.87 3.34 12.38
C GLY A 4 -26.52 2.33 11.28
N ARG A 5 -25.98 2.75 10.12
CA ARG A 5 -25.54 1.83 9.05
C ARG A 5 -24.19 1.20 9.38
N VAL A 6 -24.00 -0.06 8.95
CA VAL A 6 -22.70 -0.74 9.00
C VAL A 6 -21.77 -0.09 7.95
N THR A 7 -20.51 0.16 8.31
CA THR A 7 -19.53 0.89 7.47
C THR A 7 -19.44 0.39 6.03
N TYR A 8 -19.42 -0.93 5.82
CA TYR A 8 -19.38 -1.51 4.48
C TYR A 8 -20.58 -1.10 3.62
N GLN A 9 -21.79 -1.16 4.17
CA GLN A 9 -23.00 -0.79 3.45
C GLN A 9 -22.96 0.69 3.05
N TYR A 10 -22.63 1.57 4.00
CA TYR A 10 -22.51 3.01 3.74
C TYR A 10 -21.54 3.31 2.59
N VAL A 11 -20.34 2.72 2.64
CA VAL A 11 -19.29 2.98 1.64
C VAL A 11 -19.71 2.45 0.27
N PHE A 12 -20.21 1.21 0.19
CA PHE A 12 -20.58 0.61 -1.09
C PHE A 12 -21.82 1.25 -1.72
N ASP A 13 -22.78 1.74 -0.92
CA ASP A 13 -23.89 2.53 -1.46
C ASP A 13 -23.38 3.84 -2.09
N GLY A 14 -22.50 4.57 -1.40
CA GLY A 14 -21.90 5.79 -1.95
C GLY A 14 -21.07 5.55 -3.22
N LEU A 15 -20.28 4.46 -3.26
CA LEU A 15 -19.53 4.09 -4.46
C LEU A 15 -20.45 3.82 -5.66
N ARG A 16 -21.61 3.17 -5.44
CA ARG A 16 -22.60 2.95 -6.50
C ARG A 16 -23.22 4.25 -6.98
N ASP A 17 -23.54 5.18 -6.07
CA ASP A 17 -24.06 6.49 -6.42
C ASP A 17 -23.07 7.28 -7.32
N ASP A 18 -21.77 7.13 -7.03
CA ASP A 18 -20.68 7.71 -7.82
C ASP A 18 -20.30 6.88 -9.07
N ARG A 19 -21.01 5.77 -9.34
CA ARG A 19 -20.72 4.81 -10.44
C ARG A 19 -19.30 4.23 -10.38
N ALA A 20 -18.73 4.14 -9.19
CA ALA A 20 -17.45 3.50 -8.94
C ALA A 20 -17.67 2.00 -8.65
N THR A 21 -16.80 1.17 -9.21
CA THR A 21 -16.76 -0.27 -8.93
C THR A 21 -15.74 -0.56 -7.83
N ALA A 22 -16.10 -1.42 -6.88
CA ALA A 22 -15.21 -1.90 -5.85
C ALA A 22 -15.53 -3.35 -5.46
N ILE A 23 -14.55 -4.03 -4.87
CA ILE A 23 -14.69 -5.38 -4.34
C ILE A 23 -14.57 -5.28 -2.81
N PRO A 24 -15.54 -5.78 -2.02
CA PRO A 24 -15.43 -5.74 -0.57
C PRO A 24 -14.32 -6.70 -0.10
N VAL A 25 -13.64 -6.34 0.99
CA VAL A 25 -12.58 -7.18 1.59
C VAL A 25 -13.05 -7.72 2.93
N ALA A 26 -12.90 -9.02 3.16
CA ALA A 26 -13.15 -9.68 4.44
C ALA A 26 -11.83 -10.15 5.10
N SER A 27 -11.83 -10.27 6.43
CA SER A 27 -10.72 -10.81 7.23
C SER A 27 -11.21 -12.00 8.07
N LEU A 28 -10.28 -12.85 8.54
CA LEU A 28 -10.63 -14.08 9.27
C LEU A 28 -11.25 -13.88 10.66
N ASP A 29 -11.12 -12.69 11.24
CA ASP A 29 -11.60 -12.30 12.57
C ASP A 29 -12.88 -11.46 12.52
N MET A 30 -13.40 -11.21 11.31
CA MET A 30 -14.54 -10.33 11.12
C MET A 30 -15.83 -10.97 11.67
N PRO A 31 -16.67 -10.22 12.42
CA PRO A 31 -17.92 -10.74 12.95
C PRO A 31 -18.88 -11.22 11.86
N LEU A 32 -19.64 -12.30 12.13
CA LEU A 32 -20.62 -12.86 11.18
C LEU A 32 -21.64 -11.84 10.68
N ALA A 33 -22.06 -10.89 11.54
CA ALA A 33 -22.98 -9.82 11.14
C ALA A 33 -22.38 -8.93 10.04
N THR A 34 -21.07 -8.63 10.11
CA THR A 34 -20.38 -7.86 9.07
C THR A 34 -20.14 -8.70 7.81
N LEU A 35 -19.78 -9.98 7.96
CA LEU A 35 -19.63 -10.90 6.82
C LEU A 35 -20.95 -11.05 6.04
N LYS A 36 -22.10 -11.04 6.73
CA LYS A 36 -23.42 -11.04 6.08
C LYS A 36 -23.64 -9.78 5.23
N VAL A 37 -23.29 -8.60 5.75
CA VAL A 37 -23.37 -7.34 4.98
C VAL A 37 -22.45 -7.39 3.75
N ILE A 38 -21.26 -7.96 3.89
CA ILE A 38 -20.36 -8.20 2.75
C ILE A 38 -21.00 -9.16 1.75
N GLY A 39 -21.64 -10.24 2.20
CA GLY A 39 -22.38 -11.18 1.34
C GLY A 39 -23.49 -10.50 0.54
N ASP A 40 -24.26 -9.60 1.16
CA ASP A 40 -25.27 -8.80 0.46
C ASP A 40 -24.65 -7.93 -0.64
N ILE A 41 -23.47 -7.35 -0.39
CA ILE A 41 -22.70 -6.56 -1.36
C ILE A 41 -22.20 -7.44 -2.51
N VAL A 42 -21.58 -8.58 -2.21
CA VAL A 42 -21.08 -9.53 -3.22
C VAL A 42 -22.22 -10.02 -4.09
N SER A 43 -23.36 -10.38 -3.50
CA SER A 43 -24.56 -10.82 -4.23
C SER A 43 -25.13 -9.72 -5.11
N LYS A 44 -25.14 -8.47 -4.65
CA LYS A 44 -25.68 -7.34 -5.41
C LYS A 44 -24.77 -6.89 -6.56
N ASP A 45 -23.46 -6.80 -6.31
CA ASP A 45 -22.52 -6.20 -7.27
C ASP A 45 -21.91 -7.22 -8.22
N GLN A 46 -21.86 -8.51 -7.84
CA GLN A 46 -21.33 -9.59 -8.67
C GLN A 46 -19.87 -9.35 -9.13
N LEU A 47 -19.07 -8.71 -8.27
CA LEU A 47 -17.64 -8.43 -8.52
C LEU A 47 -16.70 -9.38 -7.75
N GLY A 48 -17.23 -10.28 -6.94
CA GLY A 48 -16.46 -11.21 -6.10
C GLY A 48 -16.05 -10.61 -4.75
N LEU A 49 -15.05 -11.21 -4.12
CA LEU A 49 -14.61 -10.89 -2.74
C LEU A 49 -13.09 -10.73 -2.67
N GLY A 50 -12.59 -9.81 -1.86
CA GLY A 50 -11.21 -9.85 -1.38
C GLY A 50 -11.12 -10.58 -0.05
N LEU A 51 -10.21 -11.54 0.10
CA LEU A 51 -9.91 -12.18 1.39
C LEU A 51 -8.53 -11.72 1.87
N ARG A 52 -8.48 -10.93 2.94
CA ARG A 52 -7.24 -10.48 3.57
C ARG A 52 -6.78 -11.47 4.63
N LEU A 53 -5.54 -11.95 4.49
CA LEU A 53 -4.83 -12.73 5.51
C LEU A 53 -3.63 -11.94 6.00
N THR A 54 -3.54 -11.71 7.31
CA THR A 54 -2.33 -11.17 7.92
C THR A 54 -1.23 -12.23 8.00
N LEU A 55 0.00 -11.84 8.35
CA LEU A 55 1.06 -12.82 8.64
C LEU A 55 0.67 -13.79 9.76
N VAL A 56 -0.05 -13.30 10.79
CA VAL A 56 -0.56 -14.12 11.90
C VAL A 56 -1.58 -15.15 11.42
N ASP A 57 -2.49 -14.75 10.54
CA ASP A 57 -3.45 -15.68 9.93
C ASP A 57 -2.76 -16.74 9.09
N LEU A 58 -1.74 -16.33 8.32
CA LEU A 58 -1.02 -17.21 7.40
C LEU A 58 -0.21 -18.29 8.13
N ILE A 59 0.38 -17.99 9.29
CA ILE A 59 1.12 -18.98 10.09
C ILE A 59 0.21 -19.89 10.91
N HIS A 60 -1.08 -19.55 11.04
CA HIS A 60 -2.02 -20.37 11.81
C HIS A 60 -2.23 -21.74 11.13
N PRO A 61 -2.28 -22.86 11.90
CA PRO A 61 -2.49 -24.19 11.32
C PRO A 61 -3.84 -24.28 10.59
N ASP A 62 -4.90 -23.67 11.14
CA ASP A 62 -6.26 -23.72 10.57
C ASP A 62 -6.53 -22.68 9.47
N LYS A 63 -5.50 -22.03 8.90
CA LYS A 63 -5.67 -20.97 7.88
C LYS A 63 -6.62 -21.35 6.74
N VAL A 64 -6.57 -22.61 6.30
CA VAL A 64 -7.43 -23.14 5.24
C VAL A 64 -8.88 -23.19 5.70
N ALA A 65 -9.14 -23.85 6.83
CA ALA A 65 -10.49 -24.00 7.35
C ALA A 65 -11.13 -22.64 7.69
N ARG A 66 -10.36 -21.72 8.29
CA ARG A 66 -10.83 -20.36 8.59
C ARG A 66 -11.13 -19.55 7.32
N SER A 67 -10.29 -19.65 6.29
CA SER A 67 -10.53 -19.00 5.00
C SER A 67 -11.84 -19.49 4.38
N LEU A 68 -12.02 -20.81 4.27
CA LEU A 68 -13.23 -21.42 3.71
C LEU A 68 -14.49 -21.07 4.53
N ALA A 69 -14.38 -20.96 5.86
CA ALA A 69 -15.48 -20.52 6.70
C ALA A 69 -15.94 -19.09 6.39
N VAL A 70 -15.01 -18.17 6.14
CA VAL A 70 -15.34 -16.79 5.70
C VAL A 70 -16.01 -16.80 4.32
N LEU A 71 -15.45 -17.54 3.36
CA LEU A 71 -16.04 -17.64 2.00
C LEU A 71 -17.47 -18.18 2.05
N ASN A 72 -17.71 -19.23 2.83
CA ASN A 72 -19.04 -19.80 3.03
C ASN A 72 -20.00 -18.83 3.73
N ALA A 73 -19.53 -18.06 4.71
CA ALA A 73 -20.36 -17.07 5.42
C ALA A 73 -20.77 -15.90 4.52
N VAL A 74 -19.89 -15.50 3.59
CA VAL A 74 -20.17 -14.47 2.58
C VAL A 74 -21.00 -15.02 1.42
N GLY A 75 -20.86 -16.32 1.10
CA GLY A 75 -21.47 -16.95 -0.06
C GLY A 75 -20.71 -16.66 -1.37
N CYS A 76 -19.39 -16.51 -1.31
CA CYS A 76 -18.53 -16.27 -2.47
C CYS A 76 -17.71 -17.52 -2.80
N ASP A 77 -17.61 -17.87 -4.09
CA ASP A 77 -16.75 -18.97 -4.52
C ASP A 77 -15.26 -18.55 -4.44
N ILE A 78 -14.38 -19.53 -4.18
CA ILE A 78 -12.94 -19.29 -4.12
C ILE A 78 -12.39 -18.77 -5.46
N SER A 79 -12.92 -19.24 -6.58
CA SER A 79 -12.55 -18.80 -7.93
C SER A 79 -13.03 -17.39 -8.28
N GLU A 80 -13.88 -16.79 -7.44
CA GLU A 80 -14.30 -15.39 -7.50
C GLU A 80 -13.67 -14.54 -6.38
N THR A 81 -12.75 -15.11 -5.62
CA THR A 81 -12.10 -14.44 -4.47
C THR A 81 -10.65 -14.05 -4.79
N ASP A 82 -10.28 -12.81 -4.52
CA ASP A 82 -8.90 -12.32 -4.57
C ASP A 82 -8.23 -12.49 -3.20
N LEU A 83 -7.18 -13.30 -3.12
CA LEU A 83 -6.40 -13.47 -1.91
C LEU A 83 -5.40 -12.31 -1.74
N LEU A 84 -5.53 -11.58 -0.64
CA LEU A 84 -4.62 -10.51 -0.23
C LEU A 84 -3.81 -10.99 0.97
N VAL A 85 -2.57 -11.43 0.76
CA VAL A 85 -1.64 -11.71 1.86
C VAL A 85 -1.00 -10.38 2.26
N ASP A 86 -1.36 -9.89 3.42
CA ASP A 86 -0.91 -8.60 3.93
C ASP A 86 0.07 -8.82 5.08
N ILE A 87 1.36 -8.61 4.79
CA ILE A 87 2.42 -8.72 5.79
C ILE A 87 2.58 -7.42 6.59
N GLU A 88 1.79 -6.39 6.30
CA GLU A 88 1.79 -5.07 6.95
C GLU A 88 3.16 -4.39 6.86
N ALA A 89 3.83 -4.17 8.01
CA ALA A 89 5.12 -3.48 8.09
C ALA A 89 6.12 -4.24 8.98
N PRO A 90 6.60 -5.43 8.56
CA PRO A 90 7.57 -6.20 9.31
C PRO A 90 8.97 -5.56 9.22
N ASN A 91 9.92 -6.02 10.03
CA ASN A 91 11.29 -5.50 10.02
C ASN A 91 12.10 -5.88 8.75
N TYR A 92 11.62 -6.82 7.93
CA TYR A 92 12.29 -7.40 6.74
C TYR A 92 13.71 -7.95 6.93
N ASP A 93 14.29 -7.83 8.12
CA ASP A 93 15.65 -8.26 8.47
C ASP A 93 15.58 -9.41 9.49
N PRO A 94 16.24 -10.56 9.25
CA PRO A 94 17.04 -10.90 8.06
C PRO A 94 16.19 -11.28 6.84
N LEU A 95 16.56 -10.73 5.68
CA LEU A 95 15.80 -10.84 4.43
C LEU A 95 15.60 -12.28 3.97
N VAL A 96 16.68 -13.05 3.83
CA VAL A 96 16.64 -14.42 3.27
C VAL A 96 15.84 -15.38 4.16
N PRO A 97 16.06 -15.44 5.50
CA PRO A 97 15.21 -16.24 6.38
C PRO A 97 13.74 -15.86 6.31
N PHE A 98 13.43 -14.56 6.18
CA PHE A 98 12.04 -14.12 6.07
C PHE A 98 11.39 -14.56 4.77
N VAL A 99 12.09 -14.45 3.63
CA VAL A 99 11.63 -14.98 2.33
C VAL A 99 11.34 -16.49 2.45
N ASN A 100 12.28 -17.27 3.00
CA ASN A 100 12.12 -18.71 3.15
C ASN A 100 10.94 -19.09 4.05
N ALA A 101 10.71 -18.35 5.14
CA ALA A 101 9.58 -18.57 6.03
C ALA A 101 8.24 -18.32 5.30
N LEU A 102 8.14 -17.25 4.51
CA LEU A 102 6.92 -16.96 3.76
C LEU A 102 6.66 -17.98 2.65
N LEU A 103 7.71 -18.41 1.93
CA LEU A 103 7.60 -19.48 0.93
C LEU A 103 7.10 -20.79 1.53
N ALA A 104 7.56 -21.15 2.72
CA ALA A 104 7.07 -22.33 3.42
C ALA A 104 5.57 -22.25 3.71
N GLN A 105 5.06 -21.06 4.05
CA GLN A 105 3.62 -20.87 4.27
C GLN A 105 2.80 -20.97 2.98
N PHE A 106 3.29 -20.42 1.86
CA PHE A 106 2.61 -20.57 0.57
C PHE A 106 2.54 -22.03 0.12
N ARG A 107 3.63 -22.79 0.29
CA ARG A 107 3.65 -24.25 0.03
C ARG A 107 2.69 -25.02 0.94
N ALA A 108 2.53 -24.57 2.17
CA ALA A 108 1.59 -25.14 3.14
C ALA A 108 0.15 -24.63 2.97
N PHE A 109 -0.17 -23.91 1.89
CA PHE A 109 -1.52 -23.39 1.62
C PHE A 109 -2.12 -24.00 0.35
N PRO A 110 -2.66 -25.24 0.40
CA PRO A 110 -3.00 -26.03 -0.79
C PRO A 110 -4.14 -25.47 -1.65
N ILE A 111 -4.90 -24.50 -1.12
CA ILE A 111 -5.99 -23.83 -1.86
C ILE A 111 -5.56 -22.52 -2.55
N LEU A 112 -4.28 -22.13 -2.43
CA LEU A 112 -3.76 -20.87 -2.97
C LEU A 112 -4.00 -20.71 -4.47
N GLU A 113 -3.86 -21.81 -5.22
CA GLU A 113 -4.04 -21.82 -6.68
C GLU A 113 -5.51 -21.69 -7.11
N GLN A 114 -6.46 -21.86 -6.18
CA GLN A 114 -7.90 -21.80 -6.48
C GLN A 114 -8.47 -20.38 -6.45
N PHE A 115 -7.75 -19.42 -5.83
CA PHE A 115 -8.21 -18.04 -5.76
C PHE A 115 -8.21 -17.37 -7.15
N ARG A 116 -9.11 -16.41 -7.39
CA ARG A 116 -9.15 -15.62 -8.62
C ARG A 116 -7.86 -14.84 -8.86
N ASN A 117 -7.39 -14.12 -7.84
CA ASN A 117 -6.12 -13.42 -7.81
C ASN A 117 -5.36 -13.71 -6.51
N PHE A 118 -4.05 -13.46 -6.52
CA PHE A 118 -3.20 -13.53 -5.35
C PHE A 118 -2.30 -12.29 -5.34
N ALA A 119 -2.31 -11.51 -4.27
CA ALA A 119 -1.44 -10.36 -4.07
C ALA A 119 -0.72 -10.44 -2.73
N LEU A 120 0.54 -10.00 -2.71
CA LEU A 120 1.33 -9.76 -1.50
C LEU A 120 1.41 -8.27 -1.25
N ILE A 121 0.90 -7.82 -0.11
CA ILE A 121 0.86 -6.43 0.31
C ILE A 121 1.80 -6.22 1.49
N GLY A 122 2.63 -5.19 1.44
CA GLY A 122 3.46 -4.79 2.57
C GLY A 122 4.09 -3.42 2.37
N THR A 123 4.68 -2.87 3.43
CA THR A 123 5.44 -1.63 3.34
C THR A 123 6.69 -1.69 4.20
N GLY A 124 7.75 -1.02 3.75
CA GLY A 124 8.93 -0.68 4.56
C GLY A 124 8.91 0.77 5.04
N PHE A 125 7.81 1.50 4.79
CA PHE A 125 7.71 2.90 5.17
C PHE A 125 7.62 3.00 6.70
N PRO A 126 8.36 3.92 7.35
CA PRO A 126 8.39 3.97 8.80
C PRO A 126 7.04 4.42 9.38
N GLU A 127 6.69 3.87 10.54
CA GLU A 127 5.50 4.27 11.30
C GLU A 127 5.50 5.78 11.63
N SER A 128 6.69 6.33 11.89
CA SER A 128 6.86 7.73 12.21
C SER A 128 8.07 8.35 11.50
N MET A 129 7.86 9.57 11.01
CA MET A 129 8.95 10.41 10.48
C MET A 129 9.69 11.17 11.58
N ALA A 130 9.34 11.01 12.86
CA ALA A 130 9.96 11.74 13.96
C ALA A 130 11.47 11.43 14.09
N GLY A 131 11.84 10.16 13.95
CA GLY A 131 13.24 9.70 14.03
C GLY A 131 14.10 9.97 12.79
N ILE A 132 13.50 10.45 11.70
CA ILE A 132 14.24 10.83 10.49
C ILE A 132 14.86 12.21 10.69
N ALA A 133 16.14 12.39 10.39
CA ALA A 133 16.81 13.68 10.55
C ALA A 133 16.22 14.76 9.63
N THR A 134 16.44 16.03 9.96
CA THR A 134 16.19 17.14 9.02
C THR A 134 17.28 17.18 7.95
N GLY A 135 16.92 17.59 6.74
CA GLY A 135 17.73 17.50 5.53
C GLY A 135 17.37 16.28 4.70
N ALA A 136 18.30 15.90 3.82
CA ALA A 136 18.19 14.73 2.97
C ALA A 136 18.36 13.43 3.77
N SER A 137 17.53 12.44 3.49
CA SER A 137 17.62 11.09 4.05
C SER A 137 17.17 10.06 3.01
N SER A 138 17.70 8.85 3.10
CA SER A 138 17.30 7.73 2.23
C SER A 138 16.72 6.62 3.10
N ILE A 139 15.51 6.17 2.76
CA ILE A 139 14.78 5.12 3.49
C ILE A 139 14.58 3.93 2.55
N PRO A 140 15.13 2.74 2.83
CA PRO A 140 14.99 1.59 1.95
C PRO A 140 13.53 1.18 1.70
N ARG A 141 13.18 0.88 0.44
CA ARG A 141 11.90 0.24 0.06
C ARG A 141 12.00 -1.26 0.33
N ASN A 142 12.16 -1.64 1.60
CA ASN A 142 12.43 -3.04 2.00
C ASN A 142 11.37 -4.03 1.50
N HIS A 143 10.11 -3.64 1.47
CA HIS A 143 9.01 -4.40 0.85
C HIS A 143 9.23 -4.70 -0.64
N TRP A 144 9.75 -3.76 -1.43
CA TRP A 144 10.10 -3.96 -2.84
C TRP A 144 11.32 -4.87 -3.00
N ILE A 145 12.36 -4.65 -2.20
CA ILE A 145 13.56 -5.50 -2.17
C ILE A 145 13.18 -6.94 -1.79
N PHE A 146 12.31 -7.09 -0.80
CA PHE A 146 11.76 -8.37 -0.36
C PHE A 146 10.96 -9.05 -1.45
N TYR A 147 10.05 -8.33 -2.10
CA TYR A 147 9.25 -8.86 -3.19
C TYR A 147 10.12 -9.42 -4.32
N LYS A 148 11.14 -8.66 -4.77
CA LYS A 148 12.09 -9.15 -5.80
C LYS A 148 12.81 -10.43 -5.38
N SER A 149 13.26 -10.49 -4.13
CA SER A 149 13.93 -11.68 -3.57
C SER A 149 12.98 -12.89 -3.48
N LEU A 150 11.74 -12.65 -3.09
CA LEU A 150 10.69 -13.66 -3.02
C LEU A 150 10.36 -14.23 -4.41
N ILE A 151 10.11 -13.38 -5.40
CA ILE A 151 9.82 -13.81 -6.78
C ILE A 151 11.00 -14.59 -7.36
N GLY A 152 12.24 -14.12 -7.17
CA GLY A 152 13.43 -14.83 -7.61
C GLY A 152 13.66 -16.19 -6.93
N SER A 153 12.97 -16.46 -5.81
CA SER A 153 13.03 -17.72 -5.07
C SER A 153 11.84 -18.66 -5.35
N LEU A 154 10.84 -18.19 -6.11
CA LEU A 154 9.70 -19.01 -6.52
C LEU A 154 10.04 -19.87 -7.75
N PRO A 155 9.48 -21.09 -7.87
CA PRO A 155 9.64 -21.90 -9.07
C PRO A 155 9.08 -21.20 -10.31
N SER A 156 9.70 -21.40 -11.48
CA SER A 156 9.28 -20.80 -12.75
C SER A 156 7.88 -21.19 -13.26
N VAL A 157 7.27 -22.22 -12.66
CA VAL A 157 5.96 -22.77 -13.06
C VAL A 157 4.86 -22.56 -12.01
N GLY A 158 5.17 -21.89 -10.89
CA GLY A 158 4.19 -21.59 -9.84
C GLY A 158 3.50 -20.25 -10.05
N ARG A 159 2.35 -20.06 -9.40
CA ARG A 159 1.67 -18.75 -9.42
C ARG A 159 2.47 -17.73 -8.63
N LEU A 160 2.77 -16.60 -9.28
CA LEU A 160 3.43 -15.47 -8.66
C LEU A 160 2.39 -14.54 -8.01
N PRO A 161 2.60 -14.08 -6.77
CA PRO A 161 1.76 -13.03 -6.21
C PRO A 161 1.95 -11.73 -6.99
N ASN A 162 0.86 -11.00 -7.22
CA ASN A 162 0.93 -9.59 -7.58
C ASN A 162 1.55 -8.79 -6.42
N PHE A 163 2.20 -7.68 -6.75
CA PHE A 163 2.72 -6.74 -5.75
C PHE A 163 1.65 -5.74 -5.30
N GLY A 164 1.62 -5.44 -4.01
CA GLY A 164 0.90 -4.32 -3.45
C GLY A 164 1.68 -3.65 -2.32
N ASP A 165 1.43 -2.37 -2.09
CA ASP A 165 2.03 -1.61 -0.99
C ASP A 165 1.08 -0.56 -0.41
N TYR A 166 1.57 0.16 0.60
CA TYR A 166 0.86 1.26 1.26
C TYR A 166 1.32 2.64 0.77
N THR A 167 1.87 2.72 -0.45
CA THR A 167 2.48 3.92 -1.03
C THR A 167 3.58 4.49 -0.11
N ILE A 168 3.46 5.77 0.25
CA ILE A 168 4.35 6.50 1.17
C ILE A 168 3.69 6.72 2.55
N THR A 169 2.96 5.72 3.02
CA THR A 169 2.24 5.75 4.30
C THR A 169 2.38 4.40 5.02
N HIS A 170 2.33 4.44 6.36
CA HIS A 170 2.34 3.24 7.19
C HIS A 170 0.89 2.80 7.52
N PRO A 171 0.56 1.50 7.48
CA PRO A 171 -0.79 0.99 7.75
C PRO A 171 -1.29 1.24 9.17
N GLY A 172 -0.38 1.29 10.16
CA GLY A 172 -0.70 1.60 11.56
C GLY A 172 -1.06 3.07 11.83
N PHE A 173 -1.65 3.77 10.85
CA PHE A 173 -2.03 5.17 11.02
C PHE A 173 -3.12 5.33 12.09
N VAL A 174 -2.82 6.11 13.12
CA VAL A 174 -3.79 6.52 14.13
C VAL A 174 -4.28 7.92 13.79
N ALA A 175 -5.61 8.10 13.67
CA ALA A 175 -6.19 9.41 13.46
C ALA A 175 -5.85 10.34 14.64
N MET A 176 -5.21 11.46 14.35
CA MET A 176 -4.85 12.47 15.35
C MET A 176 -5.54 13.80 15.02
N ASP A 177 -5.89 14.56 16.05
CA ASP A 177 -6.32 15.94 15.84
C ASP A 177 -5.14 16.75 15.27
N MET A 178 -5.27 17.13 14.01
CA MET A 178 -4.25 17.90 13.30
C MET A 178 -3.98 19.27 13.94
N ARG A 179 -4.86 19.77 14.82
CA ARG A 179 -4.62 20.99 15.61
C ARG A 179 -3.59 20.79 16.71
N MET A 180 -3.42 19.56 17.18
CA MET A 180 -2.49 19.20 18.26
C MET A 180 -1.09 18.82 17.77
N VAL A 181 -0.88 18.67 16.46
CA VAL A 181 0.40 18.27 15.88
C VAL A 181 1.00 19.33 14.96
N LYS A 182 2.33 19.43 14.96
CA LYS A 182 3.12 20.26 14.06
C LYS A 182 3.91 19.38 13.08
N PRO A 183 3.27 18.83 12.03
CA PRO A 183 3.95 17.95 11.10
C PRO A 183 5.06 18.68 10.35
N ALA A 184 6.16 17.97 10.12
CA ALA A 184 7.28 18.47 9.32
C ALA A 184 6.87 18.67 7.85
N GLY A 185 7.36 19.75 7.25
CA GLY A 185 7.35 19.93 5.80
C GLY A 185 8.35 18.96 5.18
N LYS A 186 7.90 18.17 4.20
CA LYS A 186 8.73 17.15 3.57
C LYS A 186 8.27 16.81 2.16
N VAL A 187 9.22 16.45 1.31
CA VAL A 187 8.98 15.80 0.02
C VAL A 187 9.53 14.38 0.12
N ILE A 188 8.70 13.39 -0.20
CA ILE A 188 9.09 11.97 -0.26
C ILE A 188 9.07 11.58 -1.73
N TYR A 189 10.20 11.12 -2.23
CA TYR A 189 10.44 10.85 -3.63
C TYR A 189 10.97 9.42 -3.79
N ALA A 190 10.28 8.58 -4.56
CA ALA A 190 10.64 7.18 -4.70
C ALA A 190 11.79 7.05 -5.71
N THR A 191 12.81 6.28 -5.34
CA THR A 191 13.87 5.84 -6.23
C THR A 191 13.73 4.33 -6.46
N ASP A 192 14.65 3.74 -7.21
CA ASP A 192 14.60 2.32 -7.58
C ASP A 192 14.54 1.37 -6.35
N ASN A 193 15.21 1.72 -5.25
CA ASN A 193 15.28 0.87 -4.05
C ASN A 193 15.06 1.61 -2.73
N SER A 194 14.82 2.92 -2.75
CA SER A 194 14.59 3.71 -1.54
C SER A 194 13.55 4.80 -1.77
N TRP A 195 13.21 5.51 -0.70
CA TRP A 195 12.62 6.82 -0.77
C TRP A 195 13.68 7.84 -0.38
N HIS A 196 13.96 8.78 -1.26
CA HIS A 196 14.65 10.02 -0.89
C HIS A 196 13.66 10.92 -0.17
N VAL A 197 14.06 11.45 0.98
CA VAL A 197 13.24 12.31 1.81
C VAL A 197 13.98 13.61 2.07
N GLU A 198 13.42 14.71 1.57
CA GLU A 198 13.79 16.05 2.01
C GLU A 198 12.85 16.44 3.15
N LYS A 199 13.37 16.51 4.38
CA LYS A 199 12.57 16.83 5.58
C LYS A 199 13.09 18.10 6.23
N GLY A 200 12.23 19.07 6.51
CA GLY A 200 12.58 20.22 7.33
C GLY A 200 11.80 20.29 8.64
N GLY A 201 11.63 21.52 9.13
CA GLY A 201 10.91 21.80 10.37
C GLY A 201 9.38 21.77 10.18
N SER A 202 8.68 22.29 11.19
CA SER A 202 7.22 22.44 11.16
C SER A 202 6.74 23.13 9.88
N PHE A 203 5.88 22.46 9.10
CA PHE A 203 5.34 22.98 7.85
C PHE A 203 4.56 24.29 8.07
N ARG A 204 3.82 24.38 9.18
CA ARG A 204 3.00 25.55 9.47
C ARG A 204 3.82 26.77 9.85
N ASP A 205 4.97 26.55 10.50
CA ASP A 205 5.84 27.63 10.96
C ASP A 205 6.72 28.15 9.82
N ASN A 206 7.03 27.32 8.81
CA ASN A 206 7.76 27.73 7.60
C ASN A 206 7.29 26.91 6.41
N ARG A 207 6.43 27.46 5.54
CA ARG A 207 6.00 26.75 4.32
C ARG A 207 7.02 26.86 3.19
N ASP A 208 7.77 27.96 3.14
CA ASP A 208 8.73 28.26 2.06
C ASP A 208 9.89 27.26 2.02
N GLN A 209 10.13 26.51 3.11
CA GLN A 209 11.05 25.37 3.12
C GLN A 209 10.79 24.37 1.98
N MET A 210 9.54 24.25 1.53
CA MET A 210 9.20 23.33 0.44
C MET A 210 9.85 23.71 -0.89
N TYR A 211 10.12 24.99 -1.14
CA TYR A 211 10.86 25.42 -2.32
C TYR A 211 12.27 24.83 -2.33
N GLY A 212 12.98 24.90 -1.19
CA GLY A 212 14.30 24.29 -1.04
C GLY A 212 14.26 22.76 -1.14
N HIS A 213 13.23 22.13 -0.58
CA HIS A 213 13.05 20.68 -0.74
C HIS A 213 12.85 20.30 -2.21
N CYS A 214 12.04 21.05 -2.97
CA CYS A 214 11.87 20.81 -4.39
C CYS A 214 13.13 21.08 -5.21
N ASP A 215 13.91 22.11 -4.87
CA ASP A 215 15.22 22.35 -5.50
C ASP A 215 16.14 21.15 -5.34
N ALA A 216 16.22 20.61 -4.13
CA ALA A 216 17.05 19.45 -3.84
C ALA A 216 16.59 18.24 -4.66
N ILE A 217 15.28 17.99 -4.77
CA ILE A 217 14.76 16.89 -5.59
C ILE A 217 15.10 17.06 -7.07
N VAL A 218 14.90 18.23 -7.68
CA VAL A 218 15.15 18.41 -9.13
C VAL A 218 16.65 18.34 -9.50
N LEU A 219 17.54 18.45 -8.51
CA LEU A 219 18.98 18.29 -8.66
C LEU A 219 19.46 16.85 -8.45
N LEU A 220 18.60 15.93 -8.00
CA LEU A 220 18.95 14.51 -7.90
C LEU A 220 19.20 13.92 -9.28
N SER A 221 20.20 13.05 -9.39
CA SER A 221 20.42 12.26 -10.60
C SER A 221 19.25 11.30 -10.89
N GLU A 222 18.51 10.92 -9.85
CA GLU A 222 17.35 10.04 -9.87
C GLU A 222 16.03 10.77 -10.17
N PHE A 223 16.06 12.09 -10.34
CA PHE A 223 14.87 12.84 -10.74
C PHE A 223 14.41 12.41 -12.14
N LYS A 224 13.16 11.95 -12.26
CA LYS A 224 12.62 11.33 -13.48
C LYS A 224 12.09 12.38 -14.47
N GLY A 225 12.07 13.65 -14.07
CA GLY A 225 11.71 14.78 -14.92
C GLY A 225 10.25 15.21 -14.80
N SER A 226 9.97 16.46 -15.17
CA SER A 226 8.66 17.11 -14.99
C SER A 226 7.47 16.37 -15.59
N SER A 227 7.67 15.62 -16.68
CA SER A 227 6.61 14.90 -17.38
C SER A 227 6.34 13.50 -16.83
N TYR A 228 7.10 13.04 -15.84
CA TYR A 228 7.05 11.66 -15.37
C TYR A 228 5.74 11.33 -14.64
N SER A 229 5.33 12.19 -13.71
CA SER A 229 4.06 12.07 -13.01
C SER A 229 3.48 13.44 -12.68
N PHE A 230 2.22 13.48 -12.22
CA PHE A 230 1.64 14.71 -11.66
C PHE A 230 2.49 15.26 -10.50
N GLY A 231 3.06 14.38 -9.68
CA GLY A 231 3.93 14.76 -8.58
C GLY A 231 5.21 15.45 -9.05
N ASP A 232 5.90 14.89 -10.03
CA ASP A 232 7.13 15.44 -10.60
C ASP A 232 6.90 16.79 -11.29
N HIS A 233 5.76 16.93 -11.96
CA HIS A 233 5.34 18.19 -12.56
C HIS A 233 5.18 19.29 -11.49
N TYR A 234 4.51 18.96 -10.37
CA TYR A 234 4.33 19.91 -9.27
C TYR A 234 5.66 20.26 -8.58
N ILE A 235 6.53 19.27 -8.34
CA ILE A 235 7.86 19.49 -7.77
C ILE A 235 8.66 20.46 -8.64
N THR A 236 8.63 20.28 -9.97
CA THR A 236 9.32 21.16 -10.92
C THR A 236 8.81 22.61 -10.84
N GLN A 237 7.49 22.81 -10.81
CA GLN A 237 6.90 24.15 -10.75
C GLN A 237 7.14 24.82 -9.40
N CYS A 238 7.10 24.06 -8.30
CA CYS A 238 7.46 24.55 -6.99
C CYS A 238 8.95 24.96 -6.96
N ALA A 239 9.85 24.14 -7.50
CA ALA A 239 11.27 24.51 -7.66
C ALA A 239 11.46 25.74 -8.58
N ALA A 240 10.62 25.94 -9.58
CA ALA A 240 10.65 27.15 -10.41
C ALA A 240 10.00 28.38 -9.75
N ARG A 241 9.36 28.22 -8.58
CA ARG A 241 8.50 29.22 -7.91
C ARG A 241 7.35 29.70 -8.80
N SER A 242 6.96 28.92 -9.81
CA SER A 242 5.78 29.18 -10.63
C SER A 242 4.50 28.67 -9.98
N GLU A 243 4.62 27.71 -9.07
CA GLU A 243 3.55 27.23 -8.18
C GLU A 243 3.95 27.39 -6.71
N GLY A 244 2.96 27.58 -5.84
CA GLY A 244 3.18 27.80 -4.42
C GLY A 244 3.48 26.52 -3.62
N THR A 245 3.79 26.68 -2.34
CA THR A 245 4.09 25.56 -1.41
C THR A 245 2.85 24.82 -0.90
N SER A 246 1.64 25.27 -1.27
CA SER A 246 0.35 24.62 -0.99
C SER A 246 0.14 24.18 0.47
N ASN A 247 -0.37 22.96 0.68
CA ASN A 247 -0.73 22.39 1.98
C ASN A 247 -0.26 20.93 2.10
N LEU A 248 -0.35 20.38 3.31
CA LEU A 248 0.11 19.02 3.61
C LEU A 248 -0.60 17.93 2.78
N THR A 249 -1.88 18.10 2.49
CA THR A 249 -2.65 17.17 1.66
C THR A 249 -2.10 17.15 0.22
N ARG A 250 -1.80 18.32 -0.35
CA ARG A 250 -1.18 18.41 -1.67
C ARG A 250 0.16 17.69 -1.71
N TRP A 251 1.02 17.84 -0.70
CA TRP A 251 2.30 17.15 -0.66
C TRP A 251 2.17 15.63 -0.52
N LYS A 252 1.13 15.15 0.16
CA LYS A 252 0.78 13.72 0.14
C LYS A 252 0.38 13.26 -1.27
N HIS A 253 -0.47 14.02 -1.98
CA HIS A 253 -0.83 13.68 -3.36
C HIS A 253 0.37 13.67 -4.31
N VAL A 254 1.26 14.65 -4.18
CA VAL A 254 2.50 14.74 -4.97
C VAL A 254 3.36 13.49 -4.78
N GLY A 255 3.66 13.13 -3.53
CA GLY A 255 4.49 11.95 -3.25
C GLY A 255 3.81 10.63 -3.64
N ILE A 256 2.50 10.48 -3.40
CA ILE A 256 1.75 9.27 -3.79
C ILE A 256 1.70 9.12 -5.31
N SER A 257 1.41 10.20 -6.05
CA SER A 257 1.34 10.15 -7.52
C SER A 257 2.67 9.72 -8.13
N HIS A 258 3.77 10.29 -7.65
CA HIS A 258 5.11 9.90 -8.09
C HIS A 258 5.40 8.44 -7.74
N HIS A 259 5.19 8.04 -6.48
CA HIS A 259 5.42 6.67 -6.01
C HIS A 259 4.64 5.63 -6.82
N MET A 260 3.35 5.87 -7.08
CA MET A 260 2.53 4.97 -7.89
C MET A 260 3.09 4.81 -9.31
N THR A 261 3.59 5.90 -9.91
CA THR A 261 4.20 5.86 -11.24
C THR A 261 5.48 5.03 -11.22
N VAL A 262 6.35 5.22 -10.21
CA VAL A 262 7.56 4.41 -10.02
C VAL A 262 7.23 2.93 -9.85
N VAL A 263 6.23 2.58 -9.03
CA VAL A 263 5.83 1.18 -8.82
C VAL A 263 5.30 0.54 -10.10
N LEU A 264 4.53 1.27 -10.91
CA LEU A 264 4.04 0.74 -12.19
C LEU A 264 5.18 0.46 -13.17
N ASP A 265 6.16 1.37 -13.26
CA ASP A 265 7.35 1.18 -14.11
C ASP A 265 8.25 0.05 -13.60
N ASP A 266 8.44 -0.04 -12.28
CA ASP A 266 9.16 -1.12 -11.60
C ASP A 266 8.54 -2.48 -11.97
N LEU A 267 7.21 -2.60 -11.89
CA LEU A 267 6.49 -3.84 -12.22
C LEU A 267 6.53 -4.15 -13.71
N ALA A 268 6.37 -3.15 -14.58
CA ALA A 268 6.46 -3.34 -16.03
C ALA A 268 7.85 -3.84 -16.45
N SER A 269 8.90 -3.26 -15.88
CA SER A 269 10.30 -3.59 -16.20
C SER A 269 10.74 -4.92 -15.59
N PHE A 270 10.32 -5.20 -14.34
CA PHE A 270 10.70 -6.41 -13.62
C PHE A 270 10.15 -7.68 -14.29
N HIS A 271 8.90 -7.65 -14.77
CA HIS A 271 8.29 -8.80 -15.45
C HIS A 271 8.67 -8.89 -16.94
N ALA A 272 9.13 -7.79 -17.57
CA ALA A 272 9.62 -7.85 -18.95
C ALA A 272 10.99 -8.54 -19.09
N GLY A 273 11.75 -8.64 -17.99
CA GLY A 273 13.05 -9.33 -17.93
C GLY A 273 13.03 -10.69 -17.22
N ALA A 274 11.86 -11.17 -16.77
CA ALA A 274 11.67 -12.44 -16.10
C ALA A 274 11.22 -13.55 -17.06
#